data_AF-A0A847UBD7-F1
#
_entry.id   AF-A0A847UBD7-F1
#
_cell.length_a   1.000
_cell.length_b   1.000
_cell.length_c   1.000
_cell.angle_alpha   90.00
_cell.angle_beta   90.00
_cell.angle_gamma   90.00
#
_symmetry.space_group_name_H-M   'P 1'
#
loop_
_entity.id
_entity.type
_entity.pdbx_description
1 polymer ?
#
loop_
_entity_poly.entity_id
_entity_poly.type
_entity_poly.pdbx_seq_one_letter_code
_entity_poly.pdbx_strand_id
1 'polypeptide(L)'
;MQVLDDEGNLFGFVNVIDALAVVLVLAVAVAGAALVFGGNDQLESDLATTNVTLDLGTQPDYLVAEMNEGDTYSLGGNSELTVTDIHLSPQDDQTHVTIRAELQGQPNDDSIIYADAPLRFGRTLDITTSRYEVSGEIRAIGDGNSLDRETTTVVLQDTVPTTDAREMTAGDEVQLARRTVATVTDVAAYARNNSTQRTVYVEVELETYTQQGERRFGTTQLRRGQTVTLPASEYTIDGRLERIGDGLDRKETDVLVESTVDVETAARIADGDLATIAGHETAEVQTVTTYATGDPDRKRVFVGLSLQTLSYGQRQQFGDMHVQRGNTVEISTESYELSGPVRRVGTLEERGTLANRTVTLRMTDVREEMADTIETGMTERSGDTTVARVTDVAVEPAVIIATGDSGSVNVVNHPFLRDVTLTTELQVRETTSGVRFKGDTIRQGSTVVLDLGTITVRAEVVSIGG
;
A
#
# COMPACT_ATOMS: atom_id res chain seq x y z
N MET A 1 62.78 -21.41 -43.24
CA MET A 1 62.67 -22.48 -44.25
C MET A 1 61.50 -22.14 -45.15
N GLN A 2 61.73 -21.97 -46.46
CA GLN A 2 60.65 -21.84 -47.44
C GLN A 2 60.05 -23.22 -47.68
N VAL A 3 58.72 -23.30 -47.69
CA VAL A 3 57.96 -24.56 -47.76
C VAL A 3 57.78 -25.04 -49.21
N LEU A 4 57.97 -24.15 -50.19
CA LEU A 4 58.01 -24.43 -51.63
C LEU A 4 59.29 -23.85 -52.25
N ASP A 5 59.86 -24.56 -53.23
CA ASP A 5 60.96 -24.09 -54.08
C ASP A 5 60.47 -23.46 -55.41
N ASP A 6 61.38 -22.82 -56.15
CA ASP A 6 61.09 -22.10 -57.40
C ASP A 6 60.66 -23.04 -58.56
N GLU A 7 60.73 -24.36 -58.36
CA GLU A 7 60.23 -25.41 -59.27
C GLU A 7 58.87 -26.01 -58.85
N GLY A 8 58.27 -25.57 -57.74
CA GLY A 8 56.92 -25.97 -57.31
C GLY A 8 56.84 -27.29 -56.53
N ASN A 9 57.94 -27.75 -55.91
CA ASN A 9 57.95 -28.93 -55.06
C ASN A 9 57.75 -28.58 -53.57
N LEU A 10 56.99 -29.40 -52.86
CA LEU A 10 56.77 -29.26 -51.41
C LEU A 10 57.89 -30.00 -50.68
N PHE A 11 58.64 -29.27 -49.82
CA PHE A 11 59.77 -29.82 -49.05
C PHE A 11 60.87 -30.51 -49.88
N GLY A 12 61.04 -30.15 -51.17
CA GLY A 12 62.15 -30.62 -52.01
C GLY A 12 62.14 -32.12 -52.39
N PHE A 13 61.07 -32.87 -52.07
CA PHE A 13 60.99 -34.31 -52.37
C PHE A 13 59.73 -34.73 -53.15
N VAL A 14 58.66 -33.94 -53.18
CA VAL A 14 57.39 -34.30 -53.83
C VAL A 14 56.79 -33.10 -54.58
N ASN A 15 56.32 -33.33 -55.81
CA ASN A 15 55.63 -32.31 -56.61
C ASN A 15 54.27 -31.97 -55.99
N VAL A 16 53.97 -30.68 -55.80
CA VAL A 16 52.75 -30.19 -55.14
C VAL A 16 51.47 -30.72 -55.80
N ILE A 17 51.49 -30.91 -57.12
CA ILE A 17 50.33 -31.41 -57.87
C ILE A 17 50.04 -32.87 -57.51
N ASP A 18 51.07 -33.69 -57.33
CA ASP A 18 50.93 -35.11 -56.96
C ASP A 18 50.50 -35.26 -55.51
N ALA A 19 50.98 -34.39 -54.61
CA ALA A 19 50.53 -34.35 -53.22
C ALA A 19 49.02 -34.01 -53.12
N LEU A 20 48.54 -33.06 -53.93
CA LEU A 20 47.11 -32.73 -54.02
C LEU A 20 46.27 -33.88 -54.61
N ALA A 21 46.78 -34.58 -55.62
CA ALA A 21 46.10 -35.74 -56.20
C ALA A 21 45.96 -36.89 -55.20
N VAL A 22 46.99 -37.17 -54.39
CA VAL A 22 46.95 -38.18 -53.34
C VAL A 22 45.96 -37.81 -52.24
N VAL A 23 45.91 -36.53 -51.83
CA VAL A 23 44.93 -36.04 -50.84
C VAL A 23 43.50 -36.16 -51.40
N LEU A 24 43.28 -35.87 -52.68
CA LEU A 24 41.98 -36.01 -53.32
C LEU A 24 41.54 -37.48 -53.37
N VAL A 25 42.44 -38.40 -53.73
CA VAL A 25 42.15 -39.83 -53.76
C VAL A 25 41.88 -40.38 -52.36
N LEU A 26 42.63 -39.94 -51.35
CA LEU A 26 42.35 -40.27 -49.95
C LEU A 26 41.01 -39.72 -49.47
N ALA A 27 40.66 -38.48 -49.85
CA ALA A 27 39.38 -37.89 -49.50
C ALA A 27 38.21 -38.64 -50.15
N VAL A 28 38.34 -39.03 -51.43
CA VAL A 28 37.33 -39.82 -52.14
C VAL A 28 37.24 -41.26 -51.58
N ALA A 29 38.37 -41.85 -51.18
CA ALA A 29 38.38 -43.17 -50.57
C ALA A 29 37.76 -43.18 -49.16
N VAL A 30 38.02 -42.15 -48.35
CA VAL A 30 37.41 -41.98 -47.02
C VAL A 30 35.90 -41.67 -47.15
N ALA A 31 35.51 -40.83 -48.11
CA ALA A 31 34.10 -40.56 -48.40
C ALA A 31 33.37 -41.80 -48.95
N GLY A 32 34.04 -42.59 -49.79
CA GLY A 32 33.51 -43.85 -50.33
C GLY A 32 33.38 -44.95 -49.27
N ALA A 33 34.33 -45.05 -48.34
CA ALA A 33 34.25 -45.98 -47.22
C ALA A 33 33.13 -45.59 -46.23
N ALA A 34 32.94 -44.30 -45.95
CA ALA A 34 31.84 -43.83 -45.11
C ALA A 34 30.45 -44.14 -45.71
N LEU A 35 30.32 -44.08 -47.04
CA LEU A 35 29.05 -44.32 -47.73
C LEU A 35 28.72 -45.82 -47.88
N VAL A 36 29.72 -46.69 -47.94
CA VAL A 36 29.53 -48.16 -48.06
C VAL A 36 29.41 -48.85 -46.70
N PHE A 37 30.02 -48.29 -45.63
CA PHE A 37 29.92 -48.85 -44.26
C PHE A 37 28.95 -48.09 -43.34
N GLY A 38 28.37 -46.98 -43.79
CA GLY A 38 27.37 -46.20 -43.05
C GLY A 38 25.93 -46.71 -43.18
N GLY A 39 25.72 -47.92 -43.72
CA GLY A 39 24.42 -48.58 -43.80
C GLY A 39 24.03 -49.26 -42.49
N ASN A 40 23.92 -48.51 -41.40
CA ASN A 40 23.07 -48.91 -40.29
C ASN A 40 21.83 -48.03 -40.37
N ASP A 41 20.81 -48.52 -41.09
CA ASP A 41 19.44 -48.05 -40.96
C ASP A 41 19.00 -48.29 -39.51
N GLN A 42 19.31 -47.33 -38.64
CA GLN A 42 18.61 -47.16 -37.39
C GLN A 42 17.22 -46.71 -37.82
N LEU A 43 16.25 -47.63 -37.74
CA LEU A 43 14.84 -47.37 -38.00
C LEU A 43 14.48 -46.01 -37.41
N GLU A 44 14.29 -45.00 -38.26
CA GLU A 44 13.59 -43.79 -37.85
C GLU A 44 12.20 -44.28 -37.42
N SER A 45 12.01 -44.40 -36.12
CA SER A 45 10.71 -44.71 -35.57
C SER A 45 9.80 -43.58 -36.04
N ASP A 46 8.75 -43.89 -36.81
CA ASP A 46 7.74 -42.93 -37.30
C ASP A 46 6.95 -42.36 -36.11
N LEU A 47 7.61 -41.76 -35.13
CA LEU A 47 6.99 -41.21 -33.93
C LEU A 47 6.82 -39.72 -34.13
N ALA A 48 5.63 -39.25 -33.80
CA ALA A 48 5.33 -37.85 -33.74
C ALA A 48 5.37 -37.39 -32.28
N THR A 49 5.65 -36.10 -32.08
CA THR A 49 5.54 -35.45 -30.79
C THR A 49 4.41 -34.44 -30.77
N THR A 50 3.80 -34.23 -29.61
CA THR A 50 2.87 -33.14 -29.35
C THR A 50 2.98 -32.70 -27.91
N ASN A 51 2.75 -31.42 -27.66
CA ASN A 51 2.70 -30.89 -26.31
C ASN A 51 1.31 -31.03 -25.70
N VAL A 52 1.26 -31.18 -24.38
CA VAL A 52 0.04 -31.14 -23.58
C VAL A 52 0.26 -30.28 -22.33
N THR A 53 -0.80 -29.64 -21.86
CA THR A 53 -0.84 -29.07 -20.51
C THR A 53 -1.59 -30.03 -19.60
N LEU A 54 -0.95 -30.44 -18.51
CA LEU A 54 -1.51 -31.34 -17.51
C LEU A 54 -1.73 -30.58 -16.20
N ASP A 55 -2.93 -30.70 -15.66
CA ASP A 55 -3.30 -30.22 -14.32
C ASP A 55 -3.20 -31.40 -13.35
N LEU A 56 -2.21 -31.35 -12.46
CA LEU A 56 -1.92 -32.41 -11.49
C LEU A 56 -2.67 -32.18 -10.17
N GLY A 57 -3.48 -31.12 -10.07
CA GLY A 57 -4.16 -30.74 -8.83
C GLY A 57 -3.19 -30.34 -7.72
N THR A 58 -3.65 -30.47 -6.48
CA THR A 58 -2.84 -30.18 -5.29
C THR A 58 -1.91 -31.33 -4.95
N GLN A 59 -0.65 -30.99 -4.70
CA GLN A 59 0.42 -31.94 -4.39
C GLN A 59 1.09 -31.53 -3.07
N PRO A 60 1.54 -32.50 -2.24
CA PRO A 60 2.36 -32.20 -1.08
C PRO A 60 3.72 -31.61 -1.47
N ASP A 61 4.24 -30.68 -0.68
CA ASP A 61 5.50 -29.98 -1.00
C ASP A 61 6.70 -30.91 -1.18
N TYR A 62 6.77 -32.00 -0.42
CA TYR A 62 7.84 -32.99 -0.54
C TYR A 62 7.83 -33.68 -1.91
N LEU A 63 6.67 -33.78 -2.57
CA LEU A 63 6.56 -34.34 -3.92
C LEU A 63 6.96 -33.27 -4.95
N VAL A 64 6.43 -32.05 -4.81
CA VAL A 64 6.71 -30.95 -5.75
C VAL A 64 8.20 -30.60 -5.80
N ALA A 65 8.90 -30.68 -4.67
CA ALA A 65 10.34 -30.46 -4.59
C ALA A 65 11.18 -31.49 -5.38
N GLU A 66 10.60 -32.64 -5.71
CA GLU A 66 11.25 -33.71 -6.46
C GLU A 66 10.97 -33.62 -7.97
N MET A 67 10.00 -32.80 -8.38
CA MET A 67 9.61 -32.60 -9.78
C MET A 67 10.53 -31.59 -10.47
N ASN A 68 11.06 -31.96 -11.64
CA ASN A 68 11.97 -31.13 -12.43
C ASN A 68 11.58 -31.10 -13.91
N GLU A 69 11.90 -29.98 -14.56
CA GLU A 69 11.92 -29.92 -16.02
C GLU A 69 12.97 -30.91 -16.55
N GLY A 70 12.61 -31.64 -17.59
CA GLY A 70 13.39 -32.75 -18.14
C GLY A 70 13.11 -34.11 -17.50
N ASP A 71 12.26 -34.21 -16.48
CA ASP A 71 11.80 -35.51 -15.97
C ASP A 71 11.08 -36.29 -17.07
N THR A 72 11.45 -37.57 -17.24
CA THR A 72 10.86 -38.44 -18.26
C THR A 72 10.09 -39.62 -17.67
N TYR A 73 9.05 -40.06 -18.38
CA TYR A 73 8.31 -41.28 -18.11
C TYR A 73 8.10 -42.07 -19.39
N SER A 74 8.61 -43.31 -19.43
CA SER A 74 8.44 -44.22 -20.56
C SER A 74 7.50 -45.37 -20.17
N LEU A 75 6.33 -45.46 -20.81
CA LEU A 75 5.33 -46.52 -20.56
C LEU A 75 5.64 -47.85 -21.28
N GLY A 76 6.79 -47.94 -21.95
CA GLY A 76 7.07 -48.98 -22.93
C GLY A 76 6.31 -48.74 -24.25
N GLY A 77 6.78 -49.34 -25.33
CA GLY A 77 6.16 -49.20 -26.66
C GLY A 77 6.13 -47.74 -27.15
N ASN A 78 7.27 -47.21 -27.58
CA ASN A 78 7.39 -45.92 -28.30
C ASN A 78 6.65 -44.70 -27.70
N SER A 79 6.20 -44.78 -26.45
CA SER A 79 5.44 -43.75 -25.73
C SER A 79 6.32 -43.19 -24.62
N GLU A 80 6.69 -41.93 -24.76
CA GLU A 80 7.54 -41.21 -23.81
C GLU A 80 6.91 -39.86 -23.50
N LEU A 81 6.92 -39.47 -22.23
CA LEU A 81 6.54 -38.14 -21.75
C LEU A 81 7.77 -37.48 -21.17
N THR A 82 8.02 -36.24 -21.58
CA THR A 82 9.06 -35.37 -21.01
C THR A 82 8.39 -34.13 -20.42
N VAL A 83 8.61 -33.85 -19.14
CA VAL A 83 8.15 -32.60 -18.52
C VAL A 83 8.99 -31.46 -19.06
N THR A 84 8.36 -30.46 -19.68
CA THR A 84 9.06 -29.35 -20.33
C THR A 84 8.94 -28.04 -19.56
N ASP A 85 7.93 -27.91 -18.70
CA ASP A 85 7.69 -26.70 -17.91
C ASP A 85 6.86 -27.02 -16.66
N ILE A 86 7.13 -26.38 -15.53
CA ILE A 86 6.41 -26.59 -14.25
C ILE A 86 5.97 -25.26 -13.66
N HIS A 87 4.66 -25.03 -13.57
CA HIS A 87 4.06 -23.87 -12.92
C HIS A 87 3.42 -24.25 -11.59
N LEU A 88 3.77 -23.48 -10.55
CA LEU A 88 3.33 -23.70 -9.18
C LEU A 88 2.45 -22.54 -8.73
N SER A 89 1.47 -22.86 -7.91
CA SER A 89 0.61 -21.86 -7.29
C SER A 89 0.12 -22.36 -5.93
N PRO A 90 -0.08 -21.46 -4.95
CA PRO A 90 -0.62 -21.85 -3.66
C PRO A 90 -2.10 -22.20 -3.81
N GLN A 91 -2.53 -23.29 -3.16
CA GLN A 91 -3.93 -23.65 -3.04
C GLN A 91 -4.17 -24.29 -1.66
N ASP A 92 -4.83 -23.53 -0.79
CA ASP A 92 -4.97 -23.86 0.63
C ASP A 92 -3.58 -24.13 1.25
N ASP A 93 -3.44 -25.24 2.00
CA ASP A 93 -2.17 -25.65 2.62
C ASP A 93 -1.27 -26.48 1.67
N GLN A 94 -1.57 -26.53 0.37
CA GLN A 94 -0.88 -27.37 -0.60
C GLN A 94 -0.43 -26.56 -1.83
N THR A 95 0.46 -27.16 -2.62
CA THR A 95 0.91 -26.59 -3.88
C THR A 95 0.11 -27.17 -5.04
N HIS A 96 -0.61 -26.33 -5.78
CA HIS A 96 -1.23 -26.72 -7.03
C HIS A 96 -0.20 -26.73 -8.17
N VAL A 97 -0.15 -27.82 -8.92
CA VAL A 97 0.85 -28.05 -9.96
C VAL A 97 0.20 -28.14 -11.33
N THR A 98 0.63 -27.26 -12.24
CA THR A 98 0.33 -27.36 -13.67
C THR A 98 1.65 -27.58 -14.40
N ILE A 99 1.72 -28.60 -15.26
CA ILE A 99 2.92 -28.86 -16.06
C ILE A 99 2.61 -28.78 -17.55
N ARG A 100 3.65 -28.42 -18.31
CA ARG A 100 3.73 -28.68 -19.73
C ARG A 100 4.55 -29.94 -19.95
N ALA A 101 4.10 -30.80 -20.85
CA ALA A 101 4.85 -31.99 -21.22
C ALA A 101 4.82 -32.22 -22.73
N GLU A 102 5.95 -32.66 -23.27
CA GLU A 102 6.05 -33.21 -24.62
C GLU A 102 5.73 -34.70 -24.54
N LEU A 103 4.78 -35.14 -25.36
CA LEU A 103 4.44 -36.55 -25.52
C LEU A 103 4.97 -37.03 -26.87
N GLN A 104 5.68 -38.15 -26.88
CA GLN A 104 6.05 -38.90 -28.06
C GLN A 104 5.14 -40.14 -28.18
N GLY A 105 4.68 -40.45 -29.38
CA GLY A 105 3.83 -41.61 -29.62
C GLY A 105 3.61 -41.90 -31.09
N GLN A 106 2.75 -42.89 -31.37
CA GLN A 106 2.40 -43.23 -32.75
C GLN A 106 1.53 -42.12 -33.38
N PRO A 107 1.83 -41.65 -34.60
CA PRO A 107 1.04 -40.67 -35.30
C PRO A 107 -0.42 -41.12 -35.45
N ASN A 108 -1.35 -40.20 -35.22
CA ASN A 108 -2.78 -40.42 -35.42
C ASN A 108 -3.43 -39.11 -35.90
N ASP A 109 -3.56 -39.00 -37.22
CA ASP A 109 -3.99 -37.79 -37.93
C ASP A 109 -3.16 -36.56 -37.53
N ASP A 110 -3.78 -35.50 -37.02
CA ASP A 110 -3.13 -34.26 -36.55
C ASP A 110 -2.63 -34.36 -35.09
N SER A 111 -2.58 -35.56 -34.51
CA SER A 111 -2.16 -35.81 -33.12
C SER A 111 -1.43 -37.15 -32.99
N ILE A 112 -1.37 -37.71 -31.78
CA ILE A 112 -0.72 -38.98 -31.48
C ILE A 112 -1.61 -39.90 -30.65
N ILE A 113 -1.30 -41.19 -30.68
CA ILE A 113 -1.71 -42.18 -29.70
C ILE A 113 -0.62 -42.26 -28.62
N TYR A 114 -1.00 -42.02 -27.37
CA TYR A 114 -0.13 -42.10 -26.20
C TYR A 114 -0.72 -43.05 -25.18
N ALA A 115 0.07 -44.03 -24.70
CA ALA A 115 -0.40 -45.09 -23.82
C ALA A 115 -1.69 -45.77 -24.35
N ASP A 116 -1.61 -46.29 -25.58
CA ASP A 116 -2.67 -47.03 -26.29
C ASP A 116 -4.02 -46.32 -26.48
N ALA A 117 -4.08 -44.99 -26.29
CA ALA A 117 -5.28 -44.20 -26.51
C ALA A 117 -4.98 -42.81 -27.09
N PRO A 118 -5.93 -42.21 -27.84
CA PRO A 118 -5.78 -40.85 -28.34
C PRO A 118 -5.80 -39.81 -27.21
N LEU A 119 -5.23 -38.63 -27.47
CA LEU A 119 -5.31 -37.50 -26.55
C LEU A 119 -6.71 -36.89 -26.57
N ARG A 120 -7.28 -36.63 -25.39
CA ARG A 120 -8.58 -35.98 -25.21
C ARG A 120 -8.55 -35.08 -23.98
N PHE A 121 -9.18 -33.92 -24.06
CA PHE A 121 -9.42 -33.08 -22.88
C PHE A 121 -10.12 -33.89 -21.79
N GLY A 122 -9.66 -33.72 -20.54
CA GLY A 122 -10.19 -34.45 -19.40
C GLY A 122 -9.66 -35.86 -19.22
N ARG A 123 -8.83 -36.38 -20.14
CA ARG A 123 -8.13 -37.65 -19.93
C ARG A 123 -7.03 -37.45 -18.89
N THR A 124 -6.94 -38.36 -17.93
CA THR A 124 -5.83 -38.41 -16.97
C THR A 124 -4.67 -39.23 -17.54
N LEU A 125 -3.45 -38.73 -17.36
CA LEU A 125 -2.20 -39.41 -17.65
C LEU A 125 -1.42 -39.61 -16.35
N ASP A 126 -0.89 -40.81 -16.15
CA ASP A 126 0.02 -41.10 -15.04
C ASP A 126 1.46 -40.75 -15.44
N ILE A 127 2.24 -40.31 -14.47
CA ILE A 127 3.66 -39.97 -14.60
C ILE A 127 4.38 -40.68 -13.46
N THR A 128 5.17 -41.70 -13.80
CA THR A 128 5.95 -42.47 -12.83
C THR A 128 7.43 -42.28 -13.12
N THR A 129 8.12 -41.57 -12.23
CA THR A 129 9.59 -41.42 -12.30
C THR A 129 10.26 -42.35 -11.28
N SER A 130 11.58 -42.27 -11.17
CA SER A 130 12.31 -42.95 -10.10
C SER A 130 12.08 -42.32 -8.71
N ARG A 131 11.50 -41.11 -8.65
CA ARG A 131 11.39 -40.29 -7.43
C ARG A 131 9.94 -40.05 -6.98
N TYR A 132 8.99 -40.02 -7.91
CA TYR A 132 7.58 -39.75 -7.60
C TYR A 132 6.62 -40.42 -8.59
N GLU A 133 5.36 -40.50 -8.18
CA GLU A 133 4.23 -40.94 -9.01
C GLU A 133 3.08 -39.94 -8.83
N VAL A 134 2.59 -39.40 -9.94
CA VAL A 134 1.48 -38.44 -9.98
C VAL A 134 0.59 -38.70 -11.19
N SER A 135 -0.62 -38.16 -11.15
CA SER A 135 -1.57 -38.22 -12.27
C SER A 135 -2.00 -36.79 -12.63
N GLY A 136 -2.15 -36.51 -13.91
CA GLY A 136 -2.54 -35.19 -14.42
C GLY A 136 -3.65 -35.24 -15.46
N GLU A 137 -4.62 -34.34 -15.37
CA GLU A 137 -5.71 -34.20 -16.34
C GLU A 137 -5.30 -33.31 -17.53
N ILE A 138 -5.52 -33.76 -18.77
CA ILE A 138 -5.25 -32.97 -19.97
C ILE A 138 -6.18 -31.74 -20.03
N ARG A 139 -5.58 -30.55 -19.93
CA ARG A 139 -6.25 -29.24 -20.06
C ARG A 139 -6.03 -28.55 -21.41
N ALA A 140 -4.97 -28.91 -22.14
CA ALA A 140 -4.67 -28.40 -23.48
C ALA A 140 -3.84 -29.42 -24.28
N ILE A 141 -3.96 -29.38 -25.61
CA ILE A 141 -3.23 -30.24 -26.57
C ILE A 141 -2.73 -29.35 -27.70
N GLY A 142 -1.48 -29.54 -28.11
CA GLY A 142 -0.80 -28.67 -29.08
C GLY A 142 -0.19 -27.44 -28.39
N ASP A 143 0.36 -26.49 -29.16
CA ASP A 143 1.11 -25.28 -28.77
C ASP A 143 2.60 -25.51 -28.41
N GLY A 144 3.29 -24.48 -27.91
CA GLY A 144 4.73 -24.47 -27.59
C GLY A 144 5.16 -25.39 -26.45
N ASN A 145 6.45 -25.51 -26.17
CA ASN A 145 6.97 -26.39 -25.12
C ASN A 145 6.94 -25.78 -23.70
N SER A 146 6.45 -24.55 -23.54
CA SER A 146 6.26 -23.90 -22.24
C SER A 146 4.85 -23.34 -22.09
N LEU A 147 4.46 -22.99 -20.86
CA LEU A 147 3.29 -22.15 -20.63
C LEU A 147 3.60 -20.71 -21.06
N ASP A 148 2.59 -20.00 -21.57
CA ASP A 148 2.69 -18.58 -21.90
C ASP A 148 2.68 -17.75 -20.60
N ARG A 149 3.87 -17.64 -19.98
CA ARG A 149 4.07 -16.99 -18.68
C ARG A 149 4.29 -15.50 -18.81
N GLU A 150 3.75 -14.74 -17.85
CA GLU A 150 3.94 -13.30 -17.72
C GLU A 150 3.97 -12.92 -16.23
N THR A 151 4.84 -11.99 -15.87
CA THR A 151 4.77 -11.32 -14.57
C THR A 151 3.62 -10.30 -14.60
N THR A 152 2.70 -10.40 -13.64
CA THR A 152 1.58 -9.48 -13.51
C THR A 152 1.62 -8.79 -12.17
N THR A 153 1.79 -7.47 -12.18
CA THR A 153 1.62 -6.62 -11.00
C THR A 153 0.16 -6.59 -10.59
N VAL A 154 -0.11 -6.83 -9.31
CA VAL A 154 -1.43 -6.72 -8.70
C VAL A 154 -1.34 -5.94 -7.39
N VAL A 155 -2.46 -5.38 -6.96
CA VAL A 155 -2.60 -4.83 -5.60
C VAL A 155 -3.62 -5.67 -4.86
N LEU A 156 -3.20 -6.24 -3.73
CA LEU A 156 -4.03 -7.03 -2.83
C LEU A 156 -4.37 -6.21 -1.59
N GLN A 157 -5.64 -6.17 -1.20
CA GLN A 157 -6.10 -5.58 0.05
C GLN A 157 -6.42 -6.70 1.05
N ASP A 158 -5.85 -6.64 2.25
CA ASP A 158 -6.10 -7.59 3.33
C ASP A 158 -6.26 -6.87 4.68
N THR A 159 -6.83 -7.56 5.67
CA THR A 159 -6.86 -7.15 7.07
C THR A 159 -6.09 -8.15 7.91
N VAL A 160 -4.90 -7.76 8.35
CA VAL A 160 -3.97 -8.64 9.06
C VAL A 160 -3.70 -8.16 10.49
N PRO A 161 -3.23 -9.04 11.40
CA PRO A 161 -2.70 -8.62 12.69
C PRO A 161 -1.56 -7.60 12.56
N THR A 162 -1.38 -6.76 13.58
CA THR A 162 -0.30 -5.76 13.60
C THR A 162 1.10 -6.40 13.59
N THR A 163 1.23 -7.63 14.09
CA THR A 163 2.47 -8.41 14.00
C THR A 163 2.81 -8.70 12.55
N ASP A 164 1.86 -9.28 11.82
CA ASP A 164 2.04 -9.74 10.45
C ASP A 164 2.30 -8.56 9.52
N ALA A 165 1.56 -7.46 9.70
CA ALA A 165 1.78 -6.23 8.95
C ALA A 165 3.21 -5.67 9.09
N ARG A 166 3.89 -5.89 10.24
CA ARG A 166 5.27 -5.40 10.48
C ARG A 166 6.33 -6.27 9.81
N GLU A 167 6.03 -7.54 9.61
CA GLU A 167 6.94 -8.46 8.93
C GLU A 167 6.88 -8.27 7.41
N MET A 168 5.77 -7.74 6.88
CA MET A 168 5.60 -7.44 5.46
C MET A 168 6.57 -6.37 4.97
N THR A 169 7.48 -6.78 4.07
CA THR A 169 8.50 -5.89 3.51
C THR A 169 8.57 -6.01 2.00
N ALA A 170 8.89 -4.91 1.32
CA ALA A 170 9.22 -4.96 -0.10
C ALA A 170 10.46 -5.84 -0.33
N GLY A 171 10.37 -6.75 -1.29
CA GLY A 171 11.37 -7.79 -1.56
C GLY A 171 11.03 -9.16 -0.97
N ASP A 172 9.97 -9.29 -0.16
CA ASP A 172 9.53 -10.58 0.33
C ASP A 172 9.10 -11.49 -0.83
N GLU A 173 9.56 -12.74 -0.80
CA GLU A 173 9.25 -13.73 -1.83
C GLU A 173 8.28 -14.80 -1.29
N VAL A 174 7.32 -15.18 -2.13
CA VAL A 174 6.48 -16.35 -1.92
C VAL A 174 7.12 -17.49 -2.69
N GLN A 175 7.63 -18.48 -1.96
CA GLN A 175 8.33 -19.62 -2.55
C GLN A 175 7.56 -20.91 -2.35
N LEU A 176 7.32 -21.63 -3.45
CA LEU A 176 6.75 -22.98 -3.43
C LEU A 176 7.81 -23.96 -3.93
N ALA A 177 8.14 -24.96 -3.11
CA ALA A 177 9.21 -25.91 -3.42
C ALA A 177 10.53 -25.25 -3.89
N ARG A 178 10.91 -24.13 -3.24
CA ARG A 178 12.09 -23.28 -3.55
C ARG A 178 12.02 -22.52 -4.89
N ARG A 179 10.82 -22.41 -5.50
CA ARG A 179 10.58 -21.60 -6.70
C ARG A 179 9.76 -20.37 -6.30
N THR A 180 10.24 -19.19 -6.64
CA THR A 180 9.53 -17.93 -6.38
C THR A 180 8.35 -17.80 -7.34
N VAL A 181 7.14 -17.73 -6.81
CA VAL A 181 5.89 -17.59 -7.59
C VAL A 181 5.28 -16.20 -7.46
N ALA A 182 5.70 -15.45 -6.44
CA ALA A 182 5.34 -14.06 -6.27
C ALA A 182 6.41 -13.28 -5.51
N THR A 183 6.50 -11.98 -5.77
CA THR A 183 7.38 -11.06 -5.04
C THR A 183 6.58 -9.84 -4.60
N VAL A 184 6.65 -9.51 -3.32
CA VAL A 184 6.09 -8.27 -2.79
C VAL A 184 6.97 -7.10 -3.24
N THR A 185 6.42 -6.14 -3.97
CA THR A 185 7.19 -4.99 -4.49
C THR A 185 6.97 -3.73 -3.66
N ASP A 186 5.82 -3.59 -3.01
CA ASP A 186 5.50 -2.44 -2.16
C ASP A 186 4.40 -2.78 -1.13
N VAL A 187 4.40 -2.10 0.02
CA VAL A 187 3.46 -2.34 1.12
C VAL A 187 2.99 -1.02 1.73
N ALA A 188 1.68 -0.81 1.80
CA ALA A 188 1.07 0.29 2.52
C ALA A 188 0.14 -0.24 3.61
N ALA A 189 0.38 0.15 4.87
CA ALA A 189 -0.40 -0.28 6.02
C ALA A 189 -1.12 0.90 6.67
N TYR A 190 -2.37 0.69 7.10
CA TYR A 190 -3.21 1.71 7.71
C TYR A 190 -3.90 1.22 8.98
N ALA A 191 -4.12 2.16 9.91
CA ALA A 191 -4.78 1.89 11.18
C ALA A 191 -6.26 1.63 10.96
N ARG A 192 -6.84 0.83 11.86
CA ARG A 192 -8.26 0.52 11.87
C ARG A 192 -8.83 0.74 13.27
N ASN A 193 -9.33 1.94 13.56
CA ASN A 193 -10.13 2.27 14.75
C ASN A 193 -9.63 1.62 16.07
N ASN A 194 -8.38 1.84 16.46
CA ASN A 194 -7.78 1.27 17.69
C ASN A 194 -7.83 -0.27 17.80
N SER A 195 -7.90 -0.97 16.67
CA SER A 195 -7.80 -2.43 16.59
C SER A 195 -6.34 -2.88 16.63
N THR A 196 -6.10 -4.12 17.05
CA THR A 196 -4.82 -4.83 16.83
C THR A 196 -4.67 -5.31 15.38
N GLN A 197 -5.64 -5.04 14.51
CA GLN A 197 -5.59 -5.30 13.08
C GLN A 197 -5.19 -4.05 12.28
N ARG A 198 -4.66 -4.29 11.09
CA ARG A 198 -4.25 -3.28 10.10
C ARG A 198 -4.86 -3.62 8.75
N THR A 199 -5.32 -2.60 8.03
CA THR A 199 -5.63 -2.77 6.60
C THR A 199 -4.32 -2.61 5.85
N VAL A 200 -3.93 -3.62 5.08
CA VAL A 200 -2.73 -3.60 4.25
C VAL A 200 -3.11 -3.61 2.78
N TYR A 201 -2.38 -2.85 2.00
CA TYR A 201 -2.38 -2.91 0.55
C TYR A 201 -0.99 -3.35 0.11
N VAL A 202 -0.93 -4.53 -0.49
CA VAL A 202 0.32 -5.17 -0.89
C VAL A 202 0.40 -5.17 -2.41
N GLU A 203 1.40 -4.50 -2.96
CA GLU A 203 1.76 -4.64 -4.35
C GLU A 203 2.58 -5.91 -4.54
N VAL A 204 2.15 -6.75 -5.46
CA VAL A 204 2.76 -8.06 -5.70
C VAL A 204 2.96 -8.26 -7.20
N GLU A 205 4.13 -8.71 -7.58
CA GLU A 205 4.40 -9.30 -8.89
C GLU A 205 4.11 -10.80 -8.83
N LEU A 206 3.05 -11.24 -9.52
CA LEU A 206 2.67 -12.65 -9.62
C LEU A 206 3.24 -13.26 -10.90
N GLU A 207 3.80 -14.46 -10.81
CA GLU A 207 4.05 -15.28 -11.98
C GLU A 207 2.72 -15.87 -12.48
N THR A 208 2.23 -15.41 -13.62
CA THR A 208 0.94 -15.82 -14.19
C THR A 208 1.13 -16.54 -15.50
N TYR A 209 0.11 -17.27 -15.94
CA TYR A 209 0.09 -17.82 -17.30
C TYR A 209 -1.25 -17.55 -17.99
N THR A 210 -1.23 -17.57 -19.32
CA THR A 210 -2.44 -17.43 -20.14
C THR A 210 -2.98 -18.80 -20.53
N GLN A 211 -4.26 -19.02 -20.28
CA GLN A 211 -4.98 -20.21 -20.73
C GLN A 211 -6.29 -19.81 -21.37
N GLN A 212 -6.51 -20.21 -22.64
CA GLN A 212 -7.70 -19.85 -23.41
C GLN A 212 -7.96 -18.33 -23.48
N GLY A 213 -6.90 -17.52 -23.51
CA GLY A 213 -6.98 -16.06 -23.52
C GLY A 213 -7.31 -15.41 -22.16
N GLU A 214 -7.42 -16.20 -21.08
CA GLU A 214 -7.60 -15.72 -19.73
C GLU A 214 -6.31 -15.82 -18.92
N ARG A 215 -5.94 -14.75 -18.23
CA ARG A 215 -4.78 -14.74 -17.33
C ARG A 215 -5.13 -15.36 -15.98
N ARG A 216 -4.30 -16.31 -15.52
CA ARG A 216 -4.51 -17.05 -14.28
C ARG A 216 -3.26 -17.05 -13.38
N PHE A 217 -3.50 -17.13 -12.08
CA PHE A 217 -2.51 -17.50 -11.07
C PHE A 217 -3.01 -18.80 -10.43
N GLY A 218 -2.37 -19.92 -10.78
CA GLY A 218 -2.91 -21.24 -10.46
C GLY A 218 -4.29 -21.49 -11.06
N THR A 219 -5.23 -21.90 -10.21
CA THR A 219 -6.63 -22.10 -10.59
C THR A 219 -7.44 -20.79 -10.58
N THR A 220 -6.90 -19.71 -10.02
CA THR A 220 -7.59 -18.42 -9.87
C THR A 220 -7.45 -17.57 -11.12
N GLN A 221 -8.58 -17.17 -11.71
CA GLN A 221 -8.59 -16.18 -12.77
C GLN A 221 -8.40 -14.78 -12.17
N LEU A 222 -7.43 -14.02 -12.69
CA LEU A 222 -7.17 -12.68 -12.18
C LEU A 222 -8.28 -11.72 -12.59
N ARG A 223 -9.16 -11.39 -11.65
CA ARG A 223 -10.25 -10.42 -11.79
C ARG A 223 -10.39 -9.61 -10.50
N ARG A 224 -10.70 -8.32 -10.61
CA ARG A 224 -10.95 -7.44 -9.46
C ARG A 224 -12.00 -8.06 -8.53
N GLY A 225 -11.67 -8.09 -7.24
CA GLY A 225 -12.50 -8.59 -6.15
C GLY A 225 -12.36 -10.08 -5.86
N GLN A 226 -11.57 -10.83 -6.63
CA GLN A 226 -11.19 -12.20 -6.29
C GLN A 226 -10.16 -12.21 -5.16
N THR A 227 -10.11 -13.28 -4.38
CA THR A 227 -9.09 -13.46 -3.34
C THR A 227 -7.92 -14.27 -3.89
N VAL A 228 -6.71 -13.88 -3.50
CA VAL A 228 -5.47 -14.61 -3.77
C VAL A 228 -4.78 -14.84 -2.43
N THR A 229 -4.48 -16.10 -2.12
CA THR A 229 -3.73 -16.48 -0.93
C THR A 229 -2.25 -16.61 -1.29
N LEU A 230 -1.38 -15.95 -0.53
CA LEU A 230 0.07 -15.98 -0.71
C LEU A 230 0.75 -16.32 0.63
N PRO A 231 1.22 -17.58 0.80
CA PRO A 231 1.94 -17.97 2.01
C PRO A 231 3.40 -17.52 1.92
N ALA A 232 3.72 -16.37 2.52
CA ALA A 232 5.09 -15.94 2.73
C ALA A 232 5.72 -16.67 3.93
N SER A 233 7.00 -16.42 4.18
CA SER A 233 7.75 -17.17 5.23
C SER A 233 7.22 -16.92 6.65
N GLU A 234 6.87 -15.67 6.97
CA GLU A 234 6.48 -15.24 8.33
C GLU A 234 5.00 -14.86 8.45
N TYR A 235 4.29 -14.74 7.32
CA TYR A 235 2.89 -14.32 7.28
C TYR A 235 2.18 -14.90 6.05
N THR A 236 0.86 -14.84 6.04
CA THR A 236 0.05 -15.18 4.86
C THR A 236 -0.78 -13.97 4.46
N ILE A 237 -0.82 -13.66 3.16
CA ILE A 237 -1.71 -12.64 2.60
C ILE A 237 -2.93 -13.36 2.06
N ASP A 238 -4.11 -13.11 2.62
CA ASP A 238 -5.40 -13.58 2.10
C ASP A 238 -6.14 -12.42 1.42
N GLY A 239 -5.48 -11.86 0.42
CA GLY A 239 -5.80 -10.54 -0.10
C GLY A 239 -6.85 -10.55 -1.19
N ARG A 240 -7.79 -9.61 -1.09
CA ARG A 240 -8.72 -9.28 -2.17
C ARG A 240 -8.02 -8.44 -3.23
N LEU A 241 -8.11 -8.86 -4.48
CA LEU A 241 -7.43 -8.22 -5.58
C LEU A 241 -8.14 -6.94 -6.02
N GLU A 242 -7.52 -5.79 -5.76
CA GLU A 242 -8.06 -4.46 -6.05
C GLU A 242 -7.62 -3.94 -7.42
N ARG A 243 -6.41 -4.32 -7.87
CA ARG A 243 -5.84 -3.89 -9.16
C ARG A 243 -5.08 -5.01 -9.86
N ILE A 244 -5.00 -4.88 -11.18
CA ILE A 244 -4.27 -5.77 -12.08
C ILE A 244 -3.57 -4.90 -13.12
N GLY A 245 -2.28 -5.14 -13.33
CA GLY A 245 -1.44 -4.45 -14.30
C GLY A 245 -0.87 -3.11 -13.84
N ASP A 246 -1.28 -2.62 -12.67
CA ASP A 246 -0.81 -1.37 -12.07
C ASP A 246 -0.52 -1.58 -10.58
N GLY A 247 0.49 -0.89 -10.07
CA GLY A 247 0.87 -0.89 -8.66
C GLY A 247 0.09 0.09 -7.78
N LEU A 248 0.65 0.37 -6.61
CA LEU A 248 0.15 1.37 -5.67
C LEU A 248 0.36 2.79 -6.21
N ASP A 249 -0.73 3.53 -6.41
CA ASP A 249 -0.69 4.96 -6.76
C ASP A 249 -0.66 5.79 -5.47
N ARG A 250 0.52 5.94 -4.87
CA ARG A 250 0.74 6.73 -3.66
C ARG A 250 0.75 8.23 -3.96
N LYS A 251 0.08 9.01 -3.11
CA LYS A 251 0.08 10.48 -3.17
C LYS A 251 0.09 11.08 -1.78
N GLU A 252 0.77 12.19 -1.63
CA GLU A 252 0.63 13.04 -0.45
C GLU A 252 -0.61 13.93 -0.56
N THR A 253 -1.35 14.02 0.53
CA THR A 253 -2.53 14.88 0.63
C THR A 253 -2.51 15.65 1.93
N ASP A 254 -2.32 16.96 1.80
CA ASP A 254 -2.41 17.88 2.93
C ASP A 254 -3.84 17.99 3.44
N VAL A 255 -4.02 17.89 4.75
CA VAL A 255 -5.29 18.14 5.42
C VAL A 255 -5.09 18.99 6.66
N LEU A 256 -6.10 19.78 7.00
CA LEU A 256 -6.20 20.42 8.32
C LEU A 256 -7.22 19.66 9.15
N VAL A 257 -6.78 19.10 10.27
CA VAL A 257 -7.61 18.41 11.27
C VAL A 257 -7.84 19.32 12.47
N GLU A 258 -9.05 19.31 13.02
CA GLU A 258 -9.38 19.99 14.28
C GLU A 258 -9.76 18.94 15.31
N SER A 259 -9.19 19.03 16.51
CA SER A 259 -9.54 18.15 17.64
C SER A 259 -9.50 18.89 18.97
N THR A 260 -10.10 18.30 20.00
CA THR A 260 -9.98 18.76 21.40
C THR A 260 -9.33 17.66 22.21
N VAL A 261 -8.08 17.85 22.60
CA VAL A 261 -7.27 16.87 23.34
C VAL A 261 -7.02 17.36 24.78
N ASP A 262 -6.48 16.49 25.63
CA ASP A 262 -5.99 16.90 26.96
C ASP A 262 -4.69 17.71 26.85
N VAL A 263 -4.32 18.43 27.91
CA VAL A 263 -3.14 19.31 27.92
C VAL A 263 -1.83 18.55 27.68
N GLU A 264 -1.71 17.33 28.20
CA GLU A 264 -0.49 16.51 28.05
C GLU A 264 -0.32 16.04 26.61
N THR A 265 -1.41 15.63 25.96
CA THR A 265 -1.41 15.32 24.52
C THR A 265 -1.10 16.57 23.70
N ALA A 266 -1.75 17.70 23.95
CA ALA A 266 -1.49 18.95 23.21
C ALA A 266 -0.03 19.41 23.30
N ALA A 267 0.63 19.18 24.43
CA ALA A 267 2.04 19.52 24.64
C ALA A 267 3.02 18.55 23.94
N ARG A 268 2.56 17.35 23.57
CA ARG A 268 3.36 16.34 22.86
C ARG A 268 3.32 16.48 21.34
N ILE A 269 2.26 17.10 20.79
CA ILE A 269 2.14 17.30 19.33
C ILE A 269 3.15 18.38 18.91
N ALA A 270 4.05 18.04 18.01
CA ALA A 270 5.06 18.92 17.46
C ALA A 270 5.11 18.84 15.92
N ASP A 271 5.57 19.93 15.30
CA ASP A 271 5.88 19.96 13.88
C ASP A 271 7.05 18.97 13.60
N GLY A 272 6.90 18.16 12.56
CA GLY A 272 7.82 17.08 12.18
C GLY A 272 7.51 15.73 12.82
N ASP A 273 6.46 15.59 13.64
CA ASP A 273 6.08 14.30 14.20
C ASP A 273 5.63 13.34 13.09
N LEU A 274 6.16 12.12 13.11
CA LEU A 274 5.83 11.07 12.13
C LEU A 274 4.88 10.04 12.74
N ALA A 275 3.79 9.77 12.03
CA ALA A 275 2.88 8.67 12.30
C ALA A 275 3.28 7.47 11.43
N THR A 276 3.66 6.37 12.07
CA THR A 276 4.04 5.14 11.38
C THR A 276 3.10 3.99 11.73
N ILE A 277 2.82 3.15 10.74
CA ILE A 277 2.00 1.97 10.89
C ILE A 277 2.75 0.80 10.30
N ALA A 278 3.03 -0.18 11.16
CA ALA A 278 3.83 -1.34 10.80
C ALA A 278 5.22 -0.99 10.22
N GLY A 279 5.83 0.11 10.69
CA GLY A 279 7.12 0.59 10.18
C GLY A 279 7.02 1.46 8.92
N HIS A 280 5.84 1.60 8.33
CA HIS A 280 5.60 2.47 7.18
C HIS A 280 5.09 3.84 7.63
N GLU A 281 5.67 4.91 7.09
CA GLU A 281 5.17 6.26 7.31
C GLU A 281 3.79 6.44 6.68
N THR A 282 2.86 7.00 7.45
CA THR A 282 1.47 7.20 7.02
C THR A 282 1.06 8.66 7.05
N ALA A 283 1.59 9.44 7.99
CA ALA A 283 1.35 10.87 8.04
C ALA A 283 2.51 11.60 8.72
N GLU A 284 2.68 12.87 8.36
CA GLU A 284 3.58 13.79 9.04
C GLU A 284 2.78 15.00 9.55
N VAL A 285 3.05 15.39 10.79
CA VAL A 285 2.56 16.64 11.36
C VAL A 285 3.40 17.78 10.82
N GLN A 286 2.82 18.62 9.98
CA GLN A 286 3.54 19.72 9.35
C GLN A 286 3.35 21.05 10.09
N THR A 287 2.18 21.25 10.69
CA THR A 287 1.88 22.49 11.46
C THR A 287 0.96 22.19 12.63
N VAL A 288 1.23 22.78 13.79
CA VAL A 288 0.35 22.71 14.96
C VAL A 288 -0.04 24.11 15.43
N THR A 289 -1.32 24.31 15.71
CA THR A 289 -1.82 25.50 16.42
C THR A 289 -2.73 25.07 17.55
N THR A 290 -2.43 25.54 18.76
CA THR A 290 -3.13 25.12 19.99
C THR A 290 -3.84 26.30 20.63
N TYR A 291 -5.10 26.15 21.00
CA TYR A 291 -5.88 27.18 21.67
C TYR A 291 -6.43 26.69 22.99
N ALA A 292 -6.47 27.56 24.00
CA ALA A 292 -7.13 27.25 25.25
C ALA A 292 -8.65 27.17 25.06
N THR A 293 -9.27 26.27 25.82
CA THR A 293 -10.73 26.12 25.86
C THR A 293 -11.30 26.70 27.15
N GLY A 294 -12.61 26.55 27.37
CA GLY A 294 -13.23 26.90 28.66
C GLY A 294 -12.94 25.89 29.77
N ASP A 295 -12.29 24.77 29.44
CA ASP A 295 -11.83 23.75 30.35
C ASP A 295 -10.29 23.80 30.39
N PRO A 296 -9.68 24.06 31.55
CA PRO A 296 -8.22 24.21 31.66
C PRO A 296 -7.47 22.91 31.31
N ASP A 297 -8.13 21.76 31.47
CA ASP A 297 -7.55 20.45 31.19
C ASP A 297 -7.69 20.03 29.72
N ARG A 298 -8.30 20.89 28.89
CA ARG A 298 -8.56 20.62 27.47
C ARG A 298 -8.05 21.74 26.59
N LYS A 299 -7.37 21.36 25.52
CA LYS A 299 -6.89 22.27 24.47
C LYS A 299 -7.53 21.91 23.13
N ARG A 300 -7.90 22.92 22.35
CA ARG A 300 -8.31 22.76 20.96
C ARG A 300 -7.06 22.83 20.09
N VAL A 301 -6.85 21.84 19.24
CA VAL A 301 -5.69 21.78 18.34
C VAL A 301 -6.16 21.80 16.89
N PHE A 302 -5.45 22.58 16.08
CA PHE A 302 -5.52 22.58 14.63
C PHE A 302 -4.20 22.01 14.13
N VAL A 303 -4.27 20.85 13.49
CA VAL A 303 -3.10 20.07 13.08
C VAL A 303 -3.14 19.92 11.56
N GLY A 304 -2.15 20.52 10.89
CA GLY A 304 -1.88 20.32 9.48
C GLY A 304 -1.11 19.03 9.30
N LEU A 305 -1.69 18.06 8.59
CA LEU A 305 -1.12 16.75 8.33
C LEU A 305 -0.85 16.58 6.84
N SER A 306 0.34 16.11 6.47
CA SER A 306 0.57 15.51 5.16
C SER A 306 0.28 14.01 5.25
N LEU A 307 -0.75 13.51 4.56
CA LEU A 307 -1.15 12.10 4.59
C LEU A 307 -0.59 11.34 3.39
N GLN A 308 0.00 10.17 3.61
CA GLN A 308 0.34 9.20 2.56
C GLN A 308 -0.91 8.43 2.15
N THR A 309 -1.50 8.81 1.01
CA THR A 309 -2.78 8.28 0.50
C THR A 309 -2.60 7.35 -0.69
N LEU A 310 -3.57 6.48 -0.91
CA LEU A 310 -3.70 5.69 -2.14
C LEU A 310 -4.78 6.30 -3.03
N SER A 311 -4.48 6.43 -4.32
CA SER A 311 -5.34 7.07 -5.30
C SER A 311 -6.07 6.03 -6.14
N TYR A 312 -7.36 5.81 -5.88
CA TYR A 312 -8.25 4.95 -6.67
C TYR A 312 -9.11 5.78 -7.62
N GLY A 313 -8.65 5.89 -8.87
CA GLY A 313 -9.31 6.72 -9.88
C GLY A 313 -9.19 8.22 -9.55
N GLN A 314 -10.31 8.90 -9.33
CA GLN A 314 -10.33 10.33 -8.99
C GLN A 314 -10.37 10.62 -7.48
N ARG A 315 -10.33 9.59 -6.62
CA ARG A 315 -10.49 9.76 -5.17
C ARG A 315 -9.27 9.22 -4.42
N GLN A 316 -8.75 10.03 -3.50
CA GLN A 316 -7.69 9.64 -2.57
C GLN A 316 -8.29 9.01 -1.31
N GLN A 317 -7.64 7.97 -0.83
CA GLN A 317 -8.00 7.23 0.38
C GLN A 317 -6.81 7.16 1.33
N PHE A 318 -7.10 7.25 2.62
CA PHE A 318 -6.17 7.03 3.72
C PHE A 318 -6.72 5.84 4.52
N GLY A 319 -6.11 4.67 4.35
CA GLY A 319 -6.71 3.40 4.76
C GLY A 319 -8.05 3.16 4.08
N ASP A 320 -9.10 2.93 4.87
CA ASP A 320 -10.47 2.75 4.38
C ASP A 320 -11.22 4.09 4.19
N MET A 321 -10.63 5.20 4.64
CA MET A 321 -11.28 6.51 4.67
C MET A 321 -10.98 7.31 3.39
N HIS A 322 -12.03 7.84 2.74
CA HIS A 322 -11.83 8.85 1.69
C HIS A 322 -11.39 10.18 2.30
N VAL A 323 -10.36 10.80 1.72
CA VAL A 323 -9.84 12.08 2.22
C VAL A 323 -10.76 13.23 1.80
N GLN A 324 -11.70 13.59 2.68
CA GLN A 324 -12.75 14.57 2.42
C GLN A 324 -13.10 15.34 3.69
N ARG A 325 -13.59 16.57 3.56
CA ARG A 325 -14.04 17.38 4.69
C ARG A 325 -15.13 16.64 5.48
N GLY A 326 -14.98 16.63 6.80
CA GLY A 326 -15.93 16.04 7.74
C GLY A 326 -15.61 14.60 8.11
N ASN A 327 -14.83 13.88 7.29
CA ASN A 327 -14.36 12.55 7.64
C ASN A 327 -13.28 12.63 8.72
N THR A 328 -13.25 11.65 9.61
CA THR A 328 -12.29 11.60 10.72
C THR A 328 -11.01 10.91 10.29
N VAL A 329 -9.90 11.63 10.41
CA VAL A 329 -8.55 11.06 10.30
C VAL A 329 -8.10 10.61 11.67
N GLU A 330 -7.44 9.46 11.72
CA GLU A 330 -6.79 8.92 12.91
C GLU A 330 -5.32 8.67 12.56
N ILE A 331 -4.42 9.23 13.37
CA ILE A 331 -2.98 8.98 13.28
C ILE A 331 -2.48 8.53 14.65
N SER A 332 -1.48 7.65 14.64
CA SER A 332 -0.81 7.14 15.83
C SER A 332 0.69 7.36 15.65
N THR A 333 1.29 8.13 16.54
CA THR A 333 2.74 8.32 16.64
C THR A 333 3.27 7.44 17.77
N GLU A 334 4.59 7.38 17.94
CA GLU A 334 5.19 6.70 19.10
C GLU A 334 4.77 7.33 20.44
N SER A 335 4.39 8.61 20.42
CA SER A 335 4.13 9.39 21.62
C SER A 335 2.66 9.63 21.89
N TYR A 336 1.77 9.67 20.90
CA TYR A 336 0.34 9.97 21.09
C TYR A 336 -0.53 9.48 19.93
N GLU A 337 -1.84 9.48 20.17
CA GLU A 337 -2.85 9.27 19.15
C GLU A 337 -3.64 10.56 18.93
N LEU A 338 -3.91 10.89 17.68
CA LEU A 338 -4.71 12.05 17.29
C LEU A 338 -5.84 11.58 16.40
N SER A 339 -7.08 11.92 16.80
CA SER A 339 -8.28 11.67 16.01
C SER A 339 -9.09 12.95 15.89
N GLY A 340 -9.54 13.27 14.68
CA GLY A 340 -10.38 14.45 14.44
C GLY A 340 -10.91 14.58 13.01
N PRO A 341 -12.00 15.31 12.80
CA PRO A 341 -12.55 15.56 11.49
C PRO A 341 -11.65 16.48 10.64
N VAL A 342 -11.51 16.13 9.36
CA VAL A 342 -10.88 16.98 8.35
C VAL A 342 -11.71 18.24 8.15
N ARG A 343 -11.10 19.40 8.40
CA ARG A 343 -11.69 20.72 8.20
C ARG A 343 -11.42 21.23 6.79
N ARG A 344 -10.23 20.96 6.27
CA ARG A 344 -9.79 21.35 4.92
C ARG A 344 -8.93 20.27 4.30
N VAL A 345 -9.02 20.16 2.98
CA VAL A 345 -8.22 19.26 2.13
C VAL A 345 -7.38 20.13 1.18
N GLY A 346 -6.17 19.68 0.87
CA GLY A 346 -5.19 20.36 0.02
C GLY A 346 -4.51 21.55 0.68
N THR A 347 -4.44 21.58 2.02
CA THR A 347 -3.87 22.69 2.78
C THR A 347 -3.66 22.30 4.24
N LEU A 348 -2.55 22.77 4.80
CA LEU A 348 -2.16 22.56 6.20
C LEU A 348 -2.66 23.67 7.12
N GLU A 349 -3.14 24.78 6.56
CA GLU A 349 -3.43 25.99 7.33
C GLU A 349 -4.93 26.21 7.56
N GLU A 350 -5.25 26.89 8.65
CA GLU A 350 -6.57 27.48 8.89
C GLU A 350 -6.95 28.51 7.82
N ARG A 351 -8.26 28.78 7.70
CA ARG A 351 -8.75 29.77 6.73
C ARG A 351 -8.56 31.19 7.25
N GLY A 352 -8.02 32.05 6.39
CA GLY A 352 -7.95 33.49 6.61
C GLY A 352 -6.56 33.98 6.96
N THR A 353 -6.36 35.29 6.82
CA THR A 353 -5.09 35.97 7.11
C THR A 353 -5.04 36.37 8.57
N LEU A 354 -3.91 36.14 9.24
CA LEU A 354 -3.71 36.59 10.62
C LEU A 354 -3.73 38.12 10.69
N ALA A 355 -4.45 38.65 11.67
CA ALA A 355 -4.52 40.08 11.97
C ALA A 355 -4.78 40.28 13.47
N ASN A 356 -4.46 41.46 13.99
CA ASN A 356 -4.85 41.85 15.34
C ASN A 356 -6.11 42.71 15.27
N ARG A 357 -7.09 42.43 16.14
CA ARG A 357 -8.32 43.21 16.26
C ARG A 357 -8.52 43.64 17.70
N THR A 358 -8.78 44.92 17.91
CA THR A 358 -9.23 45.43 19.21
C THR A 358 -10.70 45.07 19.41
N VAL A 359 -11.02 44.26 20.41
CA VAL A 359 -12.38 43.78 20.69
C VAL A 359 -12.77 44.22 22.10
N THR A 360 -13.95 44.83 22.22
CA THR A 360 -14.55 45.13 23.52
C THR A 360 -15.40 43.95 23.96
N LEU A 361 -15.08 43.39 25.11
CA LEU A 361 -15.77 42.26 25.71
C LEU A 361 -16.48 42.72 26.98
N ARG A 362 -17.64 42.14 27.29
CA ARG A 362 -18.41 42.44 28.49
C ARG A 362 -18.75 41.18 29.25
N MET A 363 -18.64 41.27 30.57
CA MET A 363 -19.13 40.29 31.53
C MET A 363 -20.10 41.01 32.47
N THR A 364 -21.25 40.41 32.72
CA THR A 364 -22.25 40.96 33.64
C THR A 364 -22.34 40.11 34.90
N ASP A 365 -22.75 40.71 36.01
CA ASP A 365 -22.99 40.01 37.28
C ASP A 365 -21.79 39.19 37.78
N VAL A 366 -20.58 39.72 37.62
CA VAL A 366 -19.33 39.11 38.09
C VAL A 366 -19.16 39.40 39.58
N ARG A 367 -18.76 38.42 40.39
CA ARG A 367 -18.42 38.66 41.79
C ARG A 367 -17.25 39.63 41.90
N GLU A 368 -17.31 40.57 42.83
CA GLU A 368 -16.26 41.57 43.04
C GLU A 368 -14.86 40.96 43.16
N GLU A 369 -14.69 39.91 43.97
CA GLU A 369 -13.42 39.18 44.10
C GLU A 369 -12.90 38.63 42.77
N MET A 370 -13.77 38.24 41.84
CA MET A 370 -13.39 37.77 40.51
C MET A 370 -13.05 38.94 39.58
N ALA A 371 -13.83 40.03 39.63
CA ALA A 371 -13.58 41.22 38.84
C ALA A 371 -12.21 41.84 39.17
N ASP A 372 -11.84 41.86 40.46
CA ASP A 372 -10.57 42.39 40.94
C ASP A 372 -9.35 41.56 40.48
N THR A 373 -9.55 40.30 40.09
CA THR A 373 -8.46 39.45 39.56
C THR A 373 -8.15 39.72 38.09
N ILE A 374 -9.02 40.42 37.36
CA ILE A 374 -8.81 40.69 35.93
C ILE A 374 -8.06 42.00 35.78
N GLU A 375 -6.81 41.92 35.33
CA GLU A 375 -5.91 43.08 35.25
C GLU A 375 -5.48 43.39 33.81
N THR A 376 -5.18 44.67 33.56
CA THR A 376 -4.54 45.10 32.31
C THR A 376 -3.17 44.45 32.14
N GLY A 377 -2.85 44.02 30.92
CA GLY A 377 -1.58 43.38 30.58
C GLY A 377 -1.62 41.85 30.62
N MET A 378 -2.70 41.25 31.15
CA MET A 378 -2.92 39.82 31.08
C MET A 378 -2.99 39.33 29.63
N THR A 379 -2.47 38.13 29.39
CA THR A 379 -2.34 37.57 28.05
C THR A 379 -2.70 36.10 28.00
N GLU A 380 -3.35 35.70 26.91
CA GLU A 380 -3.39 34.30 26.49
C GLU A 380 -2.27 34.02 25.49
N ARG A 381 -1.60 32.86 25.65
CA ARG A 381 -0.54 32.41 24.74
C ARG A 381 -0.84 31.04 24.13
N SER A 382 -0.36 30.85 22.90
CA SER A 382 -0.24 29.58 22.20
C SER A 382 1.23 29.42 21.80
N GLY A 383 1.96 28.56 22.51
CA GLY A 383 3.42 28.55 22.45
C GLY A 383 3.98 29.95 22.76
N ASP A 384 4.83 30.47 21.86
CA ASP A 384 5.40 31.82 21.97
C ASP A 384 4.47 32.93 21.46
N THR A 385 3.35 32.58 20.84
CA THR A 385 2.44 33.55 20.20
C THR A 385 1.40 34.06 21.20
N THR A 386 1.25 35.38 21.30
CA THR A 386 0.17 35.99 22.09
C THR A 386 -1.12 35.97 21.27
N VAL A 387 -2.11 35.22 21.74
CA VAL A 387 -3.41 35.06 21.06
C VAL A 387 -4.40 36.14 21.53
N ALA A 388 -4.30 36.57 22.78
CA ALA A 388 -5.09 37.66 23.32
C ALA A 388 -4.29 38.47 24.32
N ARG A 389 -4.53 39.78 24.39
CA ARG A 389 -3.97 40.70 25.39
C ARG A 389 -5.06 41.62 25.91
N VAL A 390 -5.21 41.70 27.22
CA VAL A 390 -6.07 42.70 27.87
C VAL A 390 -5.31 44.03 27.89
N THR A 391 -5.86 45.06 27.25
CA THR A 391 -5.25 46.40 27.16
C THR A 391 -5.91 47.41 28.07
N ASP A 392 -7.17 47.18 28.45
CA ASP A 392 -7.92 48.03 29.38
C ASP A 392 -9.00 47.22 30.12
N VAL A 393 -9.27 47.57 31.37
CA VAL A 393 -10.28 46.94 32.23
C VAL A 393 -11.07 48.04 32.93
N ALA A 394 -12.39 48.04 32.72
CA ALA A 394 -13.33 48.91 33.42
C ALA A 394 -14.29 48.05 34.24
N VAL A 395 -14.43 48.37 35.53
CA VAL A 395 -15.28 47.65 36.49
C VAL A 395 -16.29 48.63 37.08
N GLU A 396 -17.57 48.34 36.91
CA GLU A 396 -18.67 49.13 37.45
C GLU A 396 -19.55 48.27 38.37
N PRO A 397 -20.18 48.82 39.42
CA PRO A 397 -21.18 48.08 40.18
C PRO A 397 -22.35 47.65 39.29
N ALA A 398 -22.72 46.37 39.33
CA ALA A 398 -23.93 45.89 38.66
C ALA A 398 -25.15 46.60 39.27
N VAL A 399 -26.23 46.76 38.52
CA VAL A 399 -27.39 47.54 38.96
C VAL A 399 -28.56 46.63 39.30
N ILE A 400 -29.19 46.86 40.45
CA ILE A 400 -30.42 46.16 40.87
C ILE A 400 -31.58 47.14 41.07
N ILE A 401 -32.79 46.61 40.86
CA ILE A 401 -34.03 47.29 41.17
C ILE A 401 -34.46 46.86 42.59
N ALA A 402 -34.42 47.79 43.53
CA ALA A 402 -34.85 47.57 44.92
C ALA A 402 -36.19 48.26 45.19
N THR A 403 -37.09 47.57 45.90
CA THR A 403 -38.36 48.16 46.36
C THR A 403 -38.20 48.57 47.82
N GLY A 404 -38.37 49.86 48.12
CA GLY A 404 -38.31 50.36 49.50
C GLY A 404 -39.60 50.08 50.28
N ASP A 405 -39.55 50.21 51.60
CA ASP A 405 -40.66 49.94 52.52
C ASP A 405 -41.94 50.76 52.24
N SER A 406 -41.80 51.86 51.49
CA SER A 406 -42.91 52.72 51.02
C SER A 406 -43.54 52.27 49.69
N GLY A 407 -43.09 51.16 49.10
CA GLY A 407 -43.48 50.72 47.76
C GLY A 407 -42.80 51.49 46.62
N SER A 408 -41.78 52.31 46.92
CA SER A 408 -41.00 53.03 45.90
C SER A 408 -39.99 52.11 45.20
N VAL A 409 -39.89 52.21 43.87
CA VAL A 409 -38.94 51.45 43.05
C VAL A 409 -37.68 52.30 42.82
N ASN A 410 -36.53 51.82 43.28
CA ASN A 410 -35.25 52.52 43.18
C ASN A 410 -34.22 51.68 42.42
N VAL A 411 -33.37 52.34 41.65
CA VAL A 411 -32.22 51.75 40.97
C VAL A 411 -30.99 51.96 41.86
N VAL A 412 -30.40 50.88 42.36
CA VAL A 412 -29.26 50.93 43.29
C VAL A 412 -28.16 49.98 42.84
N ASN A 413 -26.93 50.25 43.28
CA ASN A 413 -25.78 49.40 43.00
C ASN A 413 -25.88 48.08 43.77
N HIS A 414 -25.54 46.98 43.12
CA HIS A 414 -25.40 45.67 43.74
C HIS A 414 -24.18 45.70 44.69
N PRO A 415 -24.31 45.26 45.95
CA PRO A 415 -23.21 45.32 46.90
C PRO A 415 -21.98 44.51 46.47
N PHE A 416 -22.18 43.32 45.89
CA PHE A 416 -21.10 42.35 45.59
C PHE A 416 -20.90 41.97 44.12
N LEU A 417 -21.74 42.48 43.21
CA LEU A 417 -21.68 42.12 41.79
C LEU A 417 -21.23 43.33 41.00
N ARG A 418 -20.47 43.05 39.94
CA ARG A 418 -19.81 44.03 39.09
C ARG A 418 -20.07 43.66 37.62
N ASP A 419 -20.22 44.69 36.80
CA ASP A 419 -20.15 44.56 35.35
C ASP A 419 -18.73 44.92 34.92
N VAL A 420 -18.08 44.03 34.17
CA VAL A 420 -16.69 44.17 33.73
C VAL A 420 -16.67 44.36 32.22
N THR A 421 -16.04 45.44 31.77
CA THR A 421 -15.77 45.70 30.35
C THR A 421 -14.27 45.61 30.10
N LEU A 422 -13.88 44.74 29.18
CA LEU A 422 -12.48 44.52 28.79
C LEU A 422 -12.27 45.07 27.39
N THR A 423 -11.21 45.85 27.19
CA THR A 423 -10.67 46.08 25.85
C THR A 423 -9.53 45.12 25.62
N THR A 424 -9.62 44.31 24.57
CA THR A 424 -8.66 43.25 24.29
C THR A 424 -8.12 43.35 22.87
N GLU A 425 -6.83 43.15 22.69
CA GLU A 425 -6.24 42.89 21.37
C GLU A 425 -6.28 41.37 21.14
N LEU A 426 -7.06 40.91 20.16
CA LEU A 426 -7.18 39.51 19.79
C LEU A 426 -6.43 39.25 18.48
N GLN A 427 -5.62 38.20 18.45
CA GLN A 427 -5.10 37.65 17.21
C GLN A 427 -6.22 36.83 16.54
N VAL A 428 -6.70 37.32 15.40
CA VAL A 428 -7.80 36.75 14.65
C VAL A 428 -7.35 36.29 13.27
N ARG A 429 -8.22 35.54 12.59
CA ARG A 429 -8.12 35.29 11.15
C ARG A 429 -9.24 36.00 10.42
N GLU A 430 -8.86 36.83 9.46
CA GLU A 430 -9.81 37.52 8.58
C GLU A 430 -10.14 36.64 7.37
N THR A 431 -11.42 36.42 7.17
CA THR A 431 -11.94 35.64 6.04
C THR A 431 -12.92 36.47 5.23
N THR A 432 -13.23 36.05 4.01
CA THR A 432 -14.30 36.64 3.21
C THR A 432 -15.68 36.55 3.86
N SER A 433 -15.84 35.64 4.84
CA SER A 433 -17.08 35.44 5.61
C SER A 433 -17.10 36.16 6.97
N GLY A 434 -16.06 36.93 7.31
CA GLY A 434 -15.94 37.62 8.59
C GLY A 434 -14.70 37.22 9.40
N VAL A 435 -14.66 37.69 10.65
CA VAL A 435 -13.53 37.51 11.57
C VAL A 435 -13.68 36.21 12.35
N ARG A 436 -12.59 35.45 12.50
CA ARG A 436 -12.54 34.23 13.32
C ARG A 436 -11.52 34.36 14.44
N PHE A 437 -11.85 33.86 15.62
CA PHE A 437 -10.96 33.75 16.78
C PHE A 437 -10.95 32.31 17.26
N LYS A 438 -9.77 31.70 17.39
CA LYS A 438 -9.59 30.28 17.79
C LYS A 438 -10.42 29.28 16.96
N GLY A 439 -10.54 29.57 15.67
CA GLY A 439 -11.34 28.78 14.73
C GLY A 439 -12.83 29.11 14.72
N ASP A 440 -13.38 29.88 15.66
CA ASP A 440 -14.80 30.24 15.72
C ASP A 440 -15.08 31.61 15.11
N THR A 441 -16.22 31.77 14.41
CA THR A 441 -16.63 33.10 13.91
C THR A 441 -17.03 33.99 15.07
N ILE A 442 -16.48 35.20 15.14
CA ILE A 442 -16.85 36.20 16.14
C ILE A 442 -17.63 37.36 15.49
N ARG A 443 -18.66 37.81 16.20
CA ARG A 443 -19.52 38.96 15.88
C ARG A 443 -20.06 39.54 17.18
N GLN A 444 -20.64 40.72 17.13
CA GLN A 444 -21.37 41.28 18.28
C GLN A 444 -22.39 40.26 18.84
N GLY A 445 -22.42 40.10 20.16
CA GLY A 445 -23.20 39.10 20.88
C GLY A 445 -22.61 37.70 20.94
N SER A 446 -21.45 37.46 20.31
CA SER A 446 -20.76 36.16 20.43
C SER A 446 -20.07 36.04 21.78
N THR A 447 -19.96 34.83 22.32
CA THR A 447 -19.16 34.58 23.51
C THR A 447 -17.74 34.17 23.14
N VAL A 448 -16.75 34.79 23.77
CA VAL A 448 -15.34 34.44 23.64
C VAL A 448 -14.83 33.91 24.99
N VAL A 449 -13.94 32.93 24.92
CA VAL A 449 -13.21 32.41 26.09
C VAL A 449 -11.75 32.82 25.98
N LEU A 450 -11.23 33.45 27.03
CA LEU A 450 -9.84 33.84 27.19
C LEU A 450 -9.22 33.09 28.37
N ASP A 451 -8.09 32.44 28.14
CA ASP A 451 -7.27 31.84 29.20
C ASP A 451 -6.13 32.79 29.53
N LEU A 452 -6.32 33.59 30.58
CA LEU A 452 -5.40 34.65 30.99
C LEU A 452 -4.30 34.15 31.95
N GLY A 453 -4.08 32.84 31.99
CA GLY A 453 -3.02 32.18 32.77
C GLY A 453 -3.47 31.81 34.18
N THR A 454 -3.93 32.79 34.97
CA THR A 454 -4.44 32.54 36.33
C THR A 454 -5.96 32.36 36.38
N ILE A 455 -6.65 32.82 35.34
CA ILE A 455 -8.11 32.83 35.26
C ILE A 455 -8.57 32.58 33.82
N THR A 456 -9.63 31.78 33.68
CA THR A 456 -10.37 31.66 32.42
C THR A 456 -11.59 32.57 32.45
N VAL A 457 -11.66 33.49 31.50
CA VAL A 457 -12.74 34.47 31.36
C VAL A 457 -13.65 34.08 30.19
N ARG A 458 -14.96 34.12 30.41
CA ARG A 458 -15.98 33.98 29.36
C ARG A 458 -16.76 35.30 29.25
N ALA A 459 -16.69 35.95 28.10
CA ALA A 459 -17.24 37.29 27.91
C ALA A 459 -17.98 37.44 26.57
N GLU A 460 -18.98 38.32 26.53
CA GLU A 460 -19.76 38.67 25.35
C GLU A 460 -19.04 39.75 24.52
N VAL A 461 -18.95 39.57 23.21
CA VAL A 461 -18.40 40.57 22.28
C VAL A 461 -19.39 41.72 22.13
N VAL A 462 -19.00 42.93 22.54
CA VAL A 462 -19.79 44.15 22.38
C VAL A 462 -19.46 44.84 21.05
N SER A 463 -18.18 44.91 20.70
CA SER A 463 -17.72 45.54 19.46
C SER A 463 -16.42 44.90 18.97
N ILE A 464 -16.20 44.95 17.65
CA ILE A 464 -14.96 44.50 17.00
C ILE A 464 -14.41 45.70 16.24
N GLY A 465 -13.22 46.15 16.63
CA GLY A 465 -12.52 47.31 16.11
C GLY A 465 -11.90 47.07 14.73
N GLY A 466 -11.82 48.16 13.96
CA GLY A 466 -11.36 48.26 12.57
C GLY A 466 -9.86 48.13 12.40
#